data_AF-W7BXC0-F1
#
_entry.id   AF-W7BXC0-F1
#
_cell.length_a   1.000
_cell.length_b   1.000
_cell.length_c   1.000
_cell.angle_alpha   90.00
_cell.angle_beta   90.00
_cell.angle_gamma   90.00
#
_symmetry.space_group_name_H-M   'P 1'
#
loop_
_entity.id
_entity.type
_entity.pdbx_description
1 polymer ?
#
loop_
_entity_poly.entity_id
_entity_poly.type
_entity_poly.pdbx_seq_one_letter_code
_entity_poly.pdbx_strand_id
1 'polypeptide(L)' 'MATDAHDTVRRPLLHKEIEQRLVKKIGSRYVDYLKGNGAKVLNNDVIMAEDYTIPSQKRFFLF' A
#
# COMPACT_ATOMS: atom_id res chain seq x y z
N MET A 1 0.96 -0.61 -4.46
CA MET A 1 2.17 -1.02 -3.71
C MET A 1 3.36 -1.00 -4.65
N ALA A 2 4.55 -0.64 -4.16
CA ALA A 2 5.79 -0.66 -4.95
C ALA A 2 6.95 -1.13 -4.07
N THR A 3 7.99 -1.70 -4.68
CA THR A 3 9.13 -2.30 -3.96
C THR A 3 10.20 -1.28 -3.56
N ASP A 4 10.28 -0.15 -4.26
CA ASP A 4 11.33 0.87 -4.09
C ASP A 4 12.76 0.26 -4.05
N ALA A 5 12.98 -0.78 -4.84
CA ALA A 5 14.25 -1.50 -4.87
C ALA A 5 15.32 -0.70 -5.62
N HIS A 6 16.53 -0.64 -5.06
CA HIS A 6 17.66 0.11 -5.62
C HIS A 6 18.88 -0.77 -5.90
N ASP A 7 19.08 -1.83 -5.11
CA ASP A 7 20.17 -2.78 -5.25
C ASP A 7 19.77 -4.16 -4.69
N THR A 8 20.56 -5.19 -4.91
CA THR A 8 20.21 -6.57 -4.50
C THR A 8 20.54 -6.90 -3.04
N VAL A 9 21.17 -5.98 -2.29
CA VAL A 9 21.76 -6.29 -0.97
C VAL A 9 21.14 -5.45 0.15
N ARG A 10 21.09 -4.13 0.00
CA ARG A 10 20.57 -3.17 0.96
C ARG A 10 19.11 -2.78 0.70
N ARG A 11 18.67 -2.76 -0.57
CA ARG A 11 17.27 -2.47 -0.94
C ARG A 11 16.72 -3.45 -1.99
N PRO A 12 16.63 -4.76 -1.67
CA PRO A 12 16.24 -5.79 -2.62
C PRO A 12 14.73 -5.84 -2.92
N LEU A 13 14.39 -6.59 -3.97
CA LEU A 13 13.00 -6.86 -4.38
C LEU A 13 12.32 -7.86 -3.41
N LEU A 14 11.73 -7.36 -2.33
CA LEU A 14 11.07 -8.17 -1.29
C LEU A 14 9.55 -8.35 -1.49
N HIS A 15 9.06 -8.28 -2.73
CA HIS A 15 7.61 -8.20 -3.01
C HIS A 15 6.79 -9.34 -2.39
N LYS A 16 7.26 -10.60 -2.47
CA LYS A 16 6.50 -11.77 -1.97
C LYS A 16 6.37 -11.79 -0.44
N GLU A 17 7.46 -11.46 0.25
CA GLU A 17 7.49 -11.46 1.72
C GLU A 17 6.65 -10.32 2.29
N ILE A 18 6.72 -9.15 1.67
CA ILE A 18 5.89 -7.99 2.02
C ILE A 18 4.42 -8.32 1.79
N GLU A 19 4.07 -8.95 0.66
CA GLU A 19 2.71 -9.37 0.35
C GLU A 19 2.17 -10.33 1.41
N GLN A 20 2.92 -11.37 1.79
CA GLN A 20 2.51 -12.29 2.85
C GLN A 20 2.29 -11.58 4.20
N ARG A 21 3.16 -10.64 4.57
CA ARG A 21 3.01 -9.86 5.80
C ARG A 21 1.78 -8.95 5.75
N LEU A 22 1.50 -8.34 4.61
CA LEU A 22 0.33 -7.50 4.40
C LEU A 22 -0.96 -8.33 4.43
N VAL A 23 -1.00 -9.48 3.77
CA VAL A 23 -2.17 -10.38 3.82
C VAL A 23 -2.52 -10.75 5.25
N LYS A 24 -1.52 -11.06 6.09
CA LYS A 24 -1.72 -11.34 7.52
C LYS A 24 -2.24 -10.14 8.32
N LYS A 25 -1.86 -8.90 7.95
CA LYS A 25 -2.16 -7.68 8.73
C LYS A 25 -3.47 -7.00 8.33
N ILE A 26 -3.74 -6.92 7.03
CA ILE A 26 -4.85 -6.14 6.45
C ILE A 26 -5.81 -7.00 5.62
N GLY A 27 -5.56 -8.31 5.50
CA GLY A 27 -6.41 -9.24 4.76
C GLY A 27 -6.09 -9.31 3.27
N SER A 28 -6.33 -10.48 2.66
CA SER A 28 -6.05 -10.75 1.24
C SER A 28 -6.85 -9.85 0.31
N ARG A 29 -8.16 -9.69 0.56
CA ARG A 29 -9.05 -8.86 -0.27
C ARG A 29 -8.55 -7.43 -0.43
N TYR A 30 -8.04 -6.83 0.65
CA TYR A 30 -7.55 -5.46 0.64
C TYR A 30 -6.18 -5.35 -0.04
N VAL A 31 -5.32 -6.36 0.13
CA VAL A 31 -4.06 -6.46 -0.62
C VAL A 31 -4.32 -6.56 -2.13
N ASP A 32 -5.27 -7.38 -2.56
CA ASP A 32 -5.65 -7.52 -3.97
C ASP A 32 -6.18 -6.21 -4.55
N TYR A 33 -6.99 -5.48 -3.78
CA TYR A 33 -7.41 -4.12 -4.15
C TYR A 33 -6.20 -3.17 -4.36
N LEU A 34 -5.24 -3.17 -3.44
CA LEU A 34 -4.01 -2.35 -3.56
C LEU A 34 -3.13 -2.76 -4.75
N LYS A 35 -3.16 -4.03 -5.15
CA LYS A 35 -2.49 -4.53 -6.37
C LYS A 35 -3.22 -4.04 -7.63
N GLY A 36 -4.55 -4.11 -7.64
CA GLY A 36 -5.39 -3.63 -8.74
C GLY A 36 -5.18 -2.16 -9.06
N ASN A 37 -4.88 -1.33 -8.06
CA ASN A 37 -4.56 0.08 -8.29
C ASN A 37 -3.28 0.28 -9.13
N GLY A 38 -2.33 -0.66 -9.11
CA GLY A 38 -1.15 -0.60 -9.97
C GLY A 38 -1.51 -0.65 -11.46
N ALA A 39 -2.46 -1.50 -11.84
CA ALA A 39 -2.95 -1.58 -13.21
C ALA A 39 -3.69 -0.29 -13.63
N LYS A 40 -4.46 0.30 -12.70
CA LYS A 40 -5.14 1.59 -12.95
C LYS A 40 -4.17 2.73 -13.23
N VAL A 41 -3.05 2.82 -12.50
CA VAL A 41 -1.99 3.80 -12.79
C VAL A 41 -1.50 3.65 -14.23
N LEU A 42 -1.23 2.43 -14.67
CA LEU A 42 -0.71 2.16 -16.02
C LEU A 42 -1.70 2.54 -17.13
N ASN A 43 -3.00 2.46 -16.85
CA ASN A 43 -4.07 2.81 -17.78
C ASN A 43 -4.53 4.27 -17.67
N ASN A 44 -3.95 5.06 -16.77
CA ASN A 44 -4.42 6.41 -16.43
C ASN A 44 -5.89 6.42 -15.94
N ASP A 45 -6.30 5.34 -15.26
CA ASP A 45 -7.63 5.20 -14.65
C ASP A 45 -7.68 5.81 -13.25
N VAL A 46 -8.87 6.20 -12.81
CA VAL A 46 -9.10 6.79 -11.48
C VAL A 46 -8.80 5.78 -10.36
N ILE A 47 -7.99 6.21 -9.40
CA ILE A 47 -7.70 5.47 -8.17
C ILE A 47 -8.52 6.08 -7.04
N MET A 48 -9.50 5.34 -6.57
CA MET A 48 -10.25 5.71 -5.38
C MET A 48 -9.39 5.45 -4.15
N ALA A 49 -9.40 6.36 -3.19
CA ALA A 49 -8.82 6.17 -1.87
C ALA A 49 -9.97 6.20 -0.85
N GLU A 50 -10.05 5.20 0.02
CA GLU A 50 -10.96 5.28 1.17
C GLU A 50 -10.47 6.38 2.12
N ASP A 51 -11.37 6.93 2.93
CA ASP A 51 -11.07 8.09 3.78
C ASP A 51 -10.06 7.72 4.89
N TYR A 52 -8.77 7.96 4.67
CA TYR A 52 -7.68 7.56 5.57
C TYR A 52 -7.36 8.62 6.64
N THR A 53 -8.38 9.13 7.34
CA THR A 53 -8.10 9.93 8.54
C THR A 53 -7.41 9.05 9.59
N ILE A 54 -6.09 9.19 9.70
CA ILE A 54 -5.28 8.49 10.70
C ILE A 54 -5.77 8.95 12.08
N PRO A 55 -6.13 8.05 13.03
CA PRO A 55 -6.62 8.45 14.35
C PRO A 55 -5.66 9.40 15.09
N SER A 56 -4.35 9.27 14.85
CA SER A 56 -3.32 10.15 15.41
C SER A 56 -3.41 11.61 14.93
N GLN A 57 -3.93 11.86 13.72
CA GLN A 57 -4.13 13.22 13.21
C GLN A 57 -5.39 13.87 13.78
N LYS A 58 -6.42 13.09 14.17
CA LYS A 58 -7.64 13.65 14.79
C LYS A 58 -7.39 14.28 16.17
N ARG A 59 -6.36 13.86 16.91
CA ARG A 59 -6.04 14.42 18.25
C ARG A 59 -5.40 15.80 18.22
N PHE A 60 -4.85 16.24 17.09
CA PHE A 60 -4.22 17.57 16.97
C PHE A 60 -5.17 18.68 16.52
N PHE A 61 -6.43 18.35 16.19
CA PHE A 61 -7.47 19.33 15.81
C PHE A 61 -8.47 19.63 16.94
N LEU A 62 -8.11 19.36 18.19
CA LEU A 62 -8.82 19.85 19.38
C LEU A 62 -8.11 21.10 19.92
N PHE A 63 -8.13 22.19 19.14
CA PHE A 63 -7.87 23.55 19.60
C PHE A 63 -8.82 24.50 18.85
#